data_AF-A0A8T3MQD1-F1
#
_entry.id   AF-A0A8T3MQD1-F1
#
_cell.length_a   1.000
_cell.length_b   1.000
_cell.length_c   1.000
_cell.angle_alpha   90.00
_cell.angle_beta   90.00
_cell.angle_gamma   90.00
#
_symmetry.space_group_name_H-M   'P 1'
#
loop_
_entity.id
_entity.type
_entity.pdbx_description
1 polymer ?
#
loop_
_entity_poly.entity_id
_entity_poly.type
_entity_poly.pdbx_seq_one_letter_code
_entity_poly.pdbx_strand_id
1 'polypeptide(L)'
;MPVDVSKRRISADRIDFLDSKVTCPFCGAQVGPRYVTREHLDVPPNPPYAASVVCPKDKEAFEVVFRTERSDALPTGDAAPTER
;
A
#
# COMPACT_ATOMS: atom_id res chain seq x y z
N MET A 1 -7.17 -16.20 18.07
CA MET A 1 -8.02 -15.08 17.62
C MET A 1 -7.29 -14.47 16.43
N PRO A 2 -7.82 -14.48 15.21
CA PRO A 2 -7.16 -13.81 14.10
C PRO A 2 -7.23 -12.30 14.35
N VAL A 3 -6.09 -11.67 14.61
CA VAL A 3 -5.98 -10.21 14.59
C VAL A 3 -6.38 -9.77 13.18
N ASP A 4 -7.48 -9.03 13.08
CA ASP A 4 -8.04 -8.55 11.82
C ASP A 4 -7.08 -7.50 11.23
N VAL A 5 -6.10 -7.95 10.44
CA VAL A 5 -5.05 -7.11 9.81
C VAL A 5 -5.67 -6.10 8.83
N SER A 6 -6.88 -6.37 8.35
CA SER A 6 -7.63 -5.58 7.36
C SER A 6 -7.92 -4.13 7.80
N LYS A 7 -7.91 -3.83 9.11
CA LYS A 7 -8.16 -2.47 9.64
C LYS A 7 -6.91 -1.61 9.82
N ARG A 8 -5.72 -2.11 9.48
CA ARG A 8 -4.43 -1.44 9.73
C ARG A 8 -3.74 -1.02 8.43
N ARG A 9 -4.49 -0.50 7.46
CA ARG A 9 -3.95 -0.03 6.18
C ARG A 9 -3.93 1.48 6.16
N ILE A 10 -2.78 2.06 5.85
CA ILE A 10 -2.64 3.50 5.60
C ILE A 10 -2.25 3.73 4.15
N SER A 11 -2.66 4.86 3.60
CA SER A 11 -2.16 5.32 2.31
C SER A 11 -1.07 6.35 2.53
N ALA A 12 0.08 6.16 1.88
CA ALA A 12 1.17 7.12 1.91
C ALA A 12 1.87 7.19 0.56
N ASP A 13 2.56 8.30 0.33
CA ASP A 13 3.44 8.46 -0.82
C ASP A 13 4.72 7.64 -0.63
N ARG A 14 5.19 7.02 -1.72
CA ARG A 14 6.41 6.20 -1.67
C ARG A 14 7.63 7.04 -1.31
N ILE A 15 7.68 8.29 -1.78
CA ILE A 15 8.78 9.21 -1.50
C ILE A 15 8.81 9.56 -0.01
N ASP A 16 7.67 9.95 0.57
CA ASP A 16 7.57 10.20 2.02
C ASP A 16 7.94 8.98 2.87
N PHE A 17 7.56 7.78 2.41
CA PHE A 17 7.95 6.57 3.11
C PHE A 17 9.46 6.33 3.07
N LEU A 18 10.09 6.48 1.90
CA LEU A 18 11.54 6.36 1.75
C LEU A 18 12.31 7.40 2.58
N ASP A 19 11.76 8.61 2.70
CA ASP A 19 12.31 9.69 3.53
C ASP A 19 11.98 9.54 5.03
N SER A 20 11.31 8.45 5.43
CA SER A 20 10.89 8.18 6.81
C SER A 20 9.92 9.22 7.40
N LYS A 21 9.13 9.89 6.55
CA LYS A 21 8.12 10.88 6.93
C LYS A 21 6.76 10.28 7.27
N VAL A 22 6.57 8.99 7.01
CA VAL A 22 5.32 8.29 7.33
C VAL A 22 5.23 8.03 8.82
N THR A 23 4.07 8.30 9.42
CA THR A 23 3.83 8.07 10.85
C THR A 23 2.97 6.84 11.10
N CYS A 24 3.33 6.09 12.13
CA CYS A 24 2.53 5.00 12.65
C CYS A 24 1.16 5.52 13.12
N PRO A 25 0.03 4.96 12.64
CA PRO A 25 -1.30 5.46 12.99
C PRO A 25 -1.71 5.14 14.44
N PHE A 26 -0.98 4.26 15.14
CA PHE A 26 -1.30 3.85 16.51
C PHE A 26 -0.63 4.74 17.57
N CYS A 27 0.63 5.13 17.33
CA CYS A 27 1.45 5.82 18.32
C CYS A 27 2.09 7.13 17.84
N GLY A 28 1.96 7.44 16.54
CA GLY A 28 2.53 8.64 15.93
C GLY A 28 4.06 8.58 15.72
N ALA A 29 4.72 7.45 15.95
CA ALA A 29 6.15 7.33 15.69
C ALA A 29 6.45 7.38 14.18
N GLN A 30 7.55 8.04 13.80
CA GLN A 30 8.03 8.02 12.42
C GLN A 30 8.51 6.62 12.05
N VAL A 31 8.10 6.17 10.87
CA VAL A 31 8.46 4.89 10.28
C VAL A 31 9.00 5.12 8.87
N GLY A 32 9.93 4.28 8.46
CA GLY A 32 10.56 4.31 7.15
C GLY A 32 10.89 2.89 6.68
N PRO A 33 11.64 2.76 5.57
CA PRO A 33 11.86 1.50 4.88
C PRO A 33 12.63 0.47 5.70
N ARG A 34 13.39 0.91 6.72
CA ARG A 34 14.14 0.02 7.62
C ARG A 34 13.27 -0.87 8.49
N TYR A 35 11.99 -0.52 8.66
CA TYR A 35 11.03 -1.26 9.48
C TYR A 35 10.07 -2.11 8.65
N VAL A 36 10.33 -2.23 7.34
CA VAL A 36 9.56 -3.09 6.44
C VAL A 36 9.92 -4.53 6.71
N THR A 37 8.91 -5.34 6.99
CA THR A 37 9.06 -6.79 7.19
C THR A 37 8.75 -7.57 5.93
N ARG A 38 7.91 -7.03 5.04
CA ARG A 38 7.57 -7.63 3.76
C ARG A 38 7.24 -6.55 2.74
N GLU A 39 7.98 -6.51 1.63
CA GLU A 39 7.60 -5.73 0.45
C GLU A 39 6.77 -6.61 -0.48
N HIS A 40 5.55 -6.19 -0.76
CA HIS A 40 4.76 -6.77 -1.84
C HIS A 40 5.15 -6.05 -3.14
N LEU A 41 6.23 -6.52 -3.76
CA LEU A 41 6.61 -6.16 -5.13
C LEU A 41 5.62 -6.85 -6.07
N ASP A 42 4.75 -6.06 -6.70
CA ASP A 42 3.72 -6.59 -7.59
C ASP A 42 4.33 -7.15 -8.88
N VAL A 43 3.97 -8.40 -9.18
CA VAL A 43 4.11 -9.01 -10.51
C VAL A 43 2.76 -8.79 -11.21
N PRO A 44 2.71 -8.22 -12.43
CA PRO A 44 1.48 -7.78 -13.10
C PRO A 44 0.39 -8.90 -13.19
N PRO A 45 -0.93 -8.57 -13.20
CA PRO A 45 -1.49 -7.31 -13.74
C PRO A 45 -2.56 -6.55 -12.89
N ASN A 46 -2.51 -6.52 -11.54
CA ASN A 46 -3.19 -5.54 -10.64
C ASN A 46 -3.16 -6.03 -9.18
N PRO A 47 -3.17 -5.20 -8.10
CA PRO A 47 -3.04 -3.75 -7.93
C PRO A 47 -1.95 -3.38 -6.85
N PRO A 48 -2.08 -2.38 -5.94
CA PRO A 48 -1.01 -1.42 -5.60
C PRO A 48 0.23 -1.97 -4.86
N TYR A 49 1.40 -1.35 -5.10
CA TYR A 49 2.61 -1.56 -4.30
C TYR A 49 2.27 -1.33 -2.82
N ALA A 50 2.53 -2.33 -1.97
CA ALA A 50 2.25 -2.25 -0.53
C ALA A 50 3.42 -2.80 0.28
N ALA A 51 3.73 -2.15 1.40
CA ALA A 51 4.75 -2.58 2.34
C ALA A 51 4.13 -2.90 3.69
N SER A 52 4.39 -4.10 4.22
CA SER A 52 4.08 -4.42 5.62
C SER A 52 5.19 -3.86 6.51
N VAL A 53 4.82 -3.01 7.46
CA VAL A 53 5.72 -2.30 8.35
C VAL A 53 5.38 -2.65 9.79
N VAL A 54 6.39 -2.82 10.63
CA VAL A 54 6.22 -3.02 12.07
C VAL A 54 6.79 -1.82 12.81
N CYS A 55 5.95 -1.16 13.62
CA CYS A 55 6.40 -0.02 14.40
C CYS A 55 7.45 -0.45 15.45
N PRO A 56 8.61 0.22 15.56
CA PRO A 56 9.61 -0.12 16.57
C PRO A 56 9.20 0.23 18.01
N LYS A 57 8.26 1.18 18.20
CA LYS A 57 7.77 1.57 19.53
C LYS A 57 6.73 0.59 20.06
N ASP A 58 5.63 0.44 19.33
CA ASP A 58 4.44 -0.27 19.81
C ASP A 58 4.36 -1.70 19.27
N LYS A 59 5.31 -2.09 18.39
CA LYS A 59 5.40 -3.41 17.76
C LYS A 59 4.17 -3.80 16.95
N GLU A 60 3.33 -2.82 16.62
CA GLU A 60 2.16 -3.02 15.81
C GLU A 60 2.54 -3.12 14.33
N ALA A 61 2.05 -4.19 13.70
CA ALA A 61 2.15 -4.39 12.27
C ALA A 61 1.00 -3.67 11.55
N PHE A 62 1.33 -3.00 10.45
CA PHE A 62 0.38 -2.34 9.56
C PHE A 62 0.88 -2.35 8.12
N GLU A 63 -0.03 -2.14 7.19
CA GLU A 63 0.27 -2.12 5.76
C GLU A 63 0.24 -0.68 5.25
N VAL A 64 1.31 -0.29 4.56
CA VAL A 64 1.42 0.98 3.84
C VAL A 64 1.11 0.69 2.39
N VAL A 65 -0.03 1.18 1.92
CA VAL A 65 -0.44 1.10 0.52
C VAL A 65 0.05 2.36 -0.17
N PHE A 66 0.95 2.19 -1.14
CA PHE A 66 1.47 3.31 -1.89
C PHE A 66 0.47 3.72 -2.97
N ARG A 67 0.10 5.00 -2.95
CA ARG A 67 -0.70 5.56 -4.04
C ARG A 67 0.19 5.61 -5.27
N THR A 68 -0.13 4.77 -6.26
CA THR A 68 0.43 4.96 -7.60
C THR A 68 -0.45 6.01 -8.27
N GLU A 69 0.12 7.15 -8.63
CA GLU A 69 -0.53 8.11 -9.53
C GLU A 69 -0.57 7.54 -10.97
N ARG A 70 -1.02 6.30 -11.12
CA ARG A 70 -1.35 5.72 -12.41
C ARG A 70 -2.87 5.59 -12.51
N SER A 71 -3.52 6.74 -12.47
CA SER A 71 -4.75 6.98 -13.21
C SER A 71 -4.42 6.91 -14.70
N ASP A 72 -4.26 5.71 -15.25
CA ASP A 72 -4.41 5.46 -16.69
C ASP A 72 -4.88 4.00 -16.81
N ALA A 73 -6.17 3.78 -16.60
CA ALA A 73 -7.14 3.76 -17.69
C ALA A 73 -6.80 2.67 -18.73
N LEU A 74 -7.15 1.43 -18.42
CA LEU A 74 -7.78 0.62 -19.47
C LEU A 74 -9.28 0.81 -19.33
N PRO A 75 -9.94 1.58 -20.22
CA PRO A 75 -11.36 1.39 -20.40
C PRO A 75 -11.54 -0.02 -20.97
N THR A 76 -12.15 -0.92 -20.21
CA THR A 76 -12.76 -2.13 -20.75
C THR A 76 -13.94 -1.70 -21.63
N GLY A 77 -13.63 -1.35 -22.88
CA GLY A 77 -14.58 -0.94 -23.89
C GLY A 77 -14.59 -1.94 -25.05
N ASP A 78 -14.68 -3.23 -24.78
CA ASP A 78 -15.09 -4.20 -25.80
C ASP A 78 -16.62 -4.18 -25.88
N ALA A 79 -17.15 -3.13 -26.49
CA ALA A 79 -18.50 -3.14 -27.00
C ALA A 79 -18.46 -3.90 -28.33
N ALA A 80 -19.05 -5.09 -28.33
CA ALA A 80 -19.20 -5.94 -29.49
C ALA A 80 -19.72 -5.15 -30.71
N PRO A 81 -19.14 -5.31 -31.91
CA PRO A 81 -19.77 -4.81 -33.12
C PRO A 81 -21.00 -5.67 -33.42
N THR A 82 -22.18 -5.17 -33.05
CA THR A 82 -23.43 -5.51 -33.74
C THR A 82 -23.53 -4.54 -34.90
N GLU A 83 -23.28 -4.99 -36.14
CA GLU A 83 -23.87 -4.41 -37.36
C GLU A 83 -23.95 -5.46 -38.49
N ARG A 84 -25.20 -5.87 -38.75
CA ARG A 84 -25.87 -6.38 -39.97
C ARG A 84 -25.52 -7.74 -40.59
#